data_AF-A0A529MHI3-F1
#
_entry.id   AF-A0A529MHI3-F1
#
_cell.length_a   1.000
_cell.length_b   1.000
_cell.length_c   1.000
_cell.angle_alpha   90.00
_cell.angle_beta   90.00
_cell.angle_gamma   90.00
#
_symmetry.space_group_name_H-M   'P 1'
#
loop_
_entity.id
_entity.type
_entity.pdbx_description
1 polymer ?
#
loop_
_entity_poly.entity_id
_entity_poly.type
_entity_poly.pdbx_seq_one_letter_code
_entity_poly.pdbx_strand_id
1 'polypeptide(L)'
;SQFNRATRALRQTGSSFKPYVYATAMEHGFTPDSVVSGGPVSWGNWSPHNYSGGSAGNVTLITAIAKSINTVPVRLAKDHLGIGPIKAMAESMGVESPLEAHKTMVLG
;
A
#
# COMPACT_ATOMS: atom_id res chain seq x y z
N SER A 1 12.80 -27.23 16.15
CA SER A 1 13.41 -26.21 15.28
C SER A 1 13.97 -25.11 16.18
N GLN A 2 15.26 -24.78 16.07
CA GLN A 2 15.88 -23.68 16.83
C GLN A 2 15.77 -22.31 16.11
N PHE A 3 15.19 -22.30 14.91
CA PHE A 3 15.03 -21.10 14.11
C PHE A 3 13.73 -20.38 14.47
N ASN A 4 13.85 -19.23 15.12
CA ASN A 4 12.70 -18.39 15.44
C ASN A 4 12.28 -17.55 14.21
N ARG A 5 11.15 -17.91 13.61
CA ARG A 5 10.61 -17.23 12.41
C ARG A 5 10.13 -15.81 12.72
N ALA A 6 9.71 -15.52 13.94
CA ALA A 6 9.25 -14.18 14.33
C ALA A 6 10.38 -13.15 14.32
N THR A 7 11.64 -13.56 14.50
CA THR A 7 12.79 -12.65 14.62
C THR A 7 13.80 -12.79 13.47
N ARG A 8 13.81 -13.91 12.75
CA ARG A 8 14.87 -14.23 11.77
C ARG A 8 14.38 -14.57 10.37
N ALA A 9 13.07 -14.75 10.15
CA ALA A 9 12.56 -15.11 8.83
C ALA A 9 12.08 -13.87 8.06
N LEU A 10 12.98 -13.20 7.34
CA LEU A 10 12.59 -12.13 6.42
C LEU A 10 11.69 -12.68 5.32
N ARG A 11 10.56 -11.99 5.08
CA ARG A 11 9.54 -12.32 4.08
C ARG A 11 8.91 -11.05 3.52
N GLN A 12 8.40 -11.13 2.30
CA GLN A 12 7.53 -10.09 1.76
C GLN A 12 6.26 -10.02 2.61
N THR A 13 5.81 -8.80 2.89
CA THR A 13 4.69 -8.54 3.79
C THR A 13 3.34 -8.63 3.10
N GLY A 14 3.34 -8.45 1.77
CA GLY A 14 2.13 -8.41 0.95
C GLY A 14 1.19 -7.29 1.40
N SER A 15 -0.11 -7.56 1.37
CA SER A 15 -1.13 -6.54 1.72
C SER A 15 -1.02 -5.99 3.14
N SER A 16 -0.27 -6.64 4.03
CA SER A 16 0.01 -6.13 5.37
C SER A 16 0.83 -4.82 5.36
N PHE A 17 1.43 -4.44 4.23
CA PHE A 17 2.13 -3.15 4.07
C PHE A 17 1.19 -1.96 3.84
N LYS A 18 -0.01 -2.22 3.29
CA LYS A 18 -0.95 -1.17 2.89
C LYS A 18 -1.28 -0.14 3.99
N PRO A 19 -1.39 -0.50 5.29
CA PRO A 19 -1.63 0.47 6.36
C PRO A 19 -0.66 1.66 6.34
N TYR A 20 0.62 1.48 5.98
CA TYR A 20 1.58 2.60 5.89
C TYR A 20 1.21 3.59 4.77
N VAL A 21 0.66 3.09 3.65
CA VAL A 21 0.19 3.93 2.54
C VAL A 21 -1.03 4.75 2.97
N TYR A 22 -2.00 4.12 3.64
CA TYR A 22 -3.22 4.79 4.11
C TYR A 22 -2.93 5.77 5.24
N ALA A 23 -2.04 5.44 6.18
CA ALA A 23 -1.57 6.36 7.21
C ALA A 23 -0.91 7.60 6.57
N THR A 24 -0.02 7.39 5.60
CA THR A 24 0.60 8.50 4.85
C THR A 24 -0.46 9.35 4.13
N ALA A 25 -1.47 8.73 3.52
CA ALA A 25 -2.56 9.46 2.87
C ALA A 25 -3.33 10.34 3.87
N MET A 26 -3.61 9.81 5.07
CA MET A 26 -4.32 10.54 6.11
C MET A 26 -3.52 11.75 6.63
N GLU A 27 -2.21 11.60 6.81
CA GLU A 27 -1.31 12.73 7.12
C GLU A 27 -1.30 13.80 6.02
N HIS A 28 -1.65 13.44 4.78
CA HIS A 28 -1.78 14.36 3.64
C HIS A 28 -3.22 14.83 3.40
N GLY A 29 -4.08 14.77 4.42
CA GLY A 29 -5.42 15.35 4.40
C GLY A 29 -6.52 14.45 3.81
N PHE A 30 -6.22 13.19 3.49
CA PHE A 30 -7.27 12.23 3.20
C PHE A 30 -7.97 11.79 4.48
N THR A 31 -9.24 11.42 4.36
CA THR A 31 -10.06 10.92 5.46
C THR A 31 -10.54 9.51 5.14
N PRO A 32 -11.04 8.74 6.13
CA PRO A 32 -11.65 7.44 5.88
C PRO A 32 -12.75 7.48 4.79
N ASP A 33 -13.46 8.60 4.67
CA ASP A 33 -14.54 8.82 3.70
C ASP A 33 -14.06 9.37 2.34
N SER A 34 -12.78 9.73 2.20
CA SER A 34 -12.22 10.18 0.93
C SER A 34 -12.41 9.09 -0.14
N VAL A 35 -12.95 9.49 -1.28
CA VAL A 35 -13.28 8.58 -2.38
C VAL A 35 -12.11 8.51 -3.37
N VAL A 36 -11.69 7.30 -3.69
CA VAL A 36 -10.62 7.01 -4.65
C VAL A 36 -11.09 5.93 -5.64
N SER A 37 -10.66 6.04 -6.89
CA SER A 37 -10.96 5.01 -7.89
C SER A 37 -10.19 3.72 -7.60
N GLY A 38 -10.93 2.64 -7.35
CA GLY A 38 -10.46 1.27 -7.29
C GLY A 38 -10.47 0.55 -8.67
N GLY A 39 -10.62 1.30 -9.75
CA GLY A 39 -10.49 0.79 -11.12
C GLY A 39 -9.03 0.60 -11.56
N PRO A 40 -8.80 0.13 -12.81
CA PRO A 40 -7.46 -0.10 -13.35
C PRO A 40 -6.52 1.10 -13.17
N VAL A 41 -5.25 0.82 -12.86
CA VAL A 41 -4.20 1.82 -12.70
C VAL A 41 -2.93 1.33 -13.38
N SER A 42 -2.24 2.23 -14.06
CA SER A 42 -0.95 1.96 -14.69
C SER A 42 0.07 3.00 -14.22
N TRP A 43 1.27 2.53 -13.91
CA TRP A 43 2.43 3.37 -13.60
C TRP A 43 3.58 2.97 -14.51
N GLY A 44 3.66 3.63 -15.66
CA GLY A 44 4.54 3.22 -16.76
C GLY A 44 4.12 1.85 -17.31
N ASN A 45 5.08 0.95 -17.45
CA ASN A 45 4.86 -0.43 -17.93
C ASN A 45 4.26 -1.40 -16.88
N TRP A 46 3.89 -0.90 -15.70
CA TRP A 46 3.37 -1.73 -14.61
C TRP A 46 1.89 -1.43 -14.37
N SER A 47 1.05 -2.47 -14.50
CA SER A 47 -0.41 -2.40 -14.35
C SER A 47 -0.88 -3.49 -13.39
N PRO A 48 -0.92 -3.23 -12.07
CA PRO A 48 -1.38 -4.19 -11.08
C PRO A 48 -2.89 -4.41 -11.14
N HIS A 49 -3.32 -5.62 -10.78
CA HIS A 49 -4.73 -6.02 -10.80
C HIS A 49 -5.23 -6.31 -9.37
N ASN A 50 -6.53 -6.12 -9.16
CA ASN A 50 -7.20 -6.57 -7.94
C ASN A 50 -7.29 -8.10 -7.93
N TYR A 51 -7.21 -8.70 -6.74
CA TYR A 51 -7.25 -10.16 -6.58
C TYR A 51 -8.51 -10.80 -7.20
N SER A 52 -9.66 -10.13 -7.09
CA SER A 52 -10.93 -10.58 -7.66
C SER A 52 -11.05 -10.41 -9.18
N GLY A 53 -10.02 -9.90 -9.86
CA GLY A 53 -10.00 -9.66 -11.32
C GLY A 53 -10.87 -8.49 -11.81
N GLY A 54 -11.74 -7.94 -10.96
CA GLY A 54 -12.66 -6.85 -11.30
C GLY A 54 -12.19 -5.44 -10.89
N SER A 55 -12.83 -4.43 -11.47
CA SER A 55 -12.80 -3.05 -10.98
C SER A 55 -13.62 -2.95 -9.70
N ALA A 56 -13.08 -2.30 -8.66
CA ALA A 56 -13.84 -2.04 -7.44
C ALA A 56 -14.73 -0.79 -7.52
N GLY A 57 -14.72 -0.07 -8.65
CA GLY A 57 -15.38 1.22 -8.79
C GLY A 57 -14.77 2.30 -7.90
N ASN A 58 -15.48 3.40 -7.70
CA ASN A 58 -15.09 4.41 -6.72
C ASN A 58 -15.43 3.91 -5.32
N VAL A 59 -14.46 3.97 -4.41
CA VAL A 59 -14.58 3.45 -3.05
C VAL A 59 -14.01 4.44 -2.05
N THR A 60 -14.54 4.42 -0.81
CA THR A 60 -13.93 5.17 0.30
C THR A 60 -12.62 4.51 0.74
N LEU A 61 -11.71 5.28 1.36
CA LEU A 61 -10.46 4.72 1.88
C LEU A 61 -10.69 3.62 2.91
N ILE A 62 -11.69 3.77 3.79
CA ILE A 62 -12.05 2.73 4.76
C ILE A 62 -12.51 1.43 4.08
N THR A 63 -13.27 1.53 2.99
CA THR A 63 -13.66 0.36 2.20
C THR A 63 -12.45 -0.26 1.52
N ALA A 64 -11.55 0.57 0.99
CA ALA A 64 -10.39 0.10 0.24
C ALA A 64 -9.40 -0.68 1.10
N ILE A 65 -9.11 -0.21 2.32
CA ILE A 65 -8.26 -0.94 3.26
C ILE A 65 -8.95 -2.21 3.76
N ALA A 66 -10.24 -2.15 4.10
CA ALA A 66 -11.01 -3.29 4.59
C ALA A 66 -11.11 -4.43 3.57
N LYS A 67 -11.26 -4.09 2.28
CA LYS A 67 -11.30 -5.07 1.17
C LYS A 67 -9.93 -5.35 0.54
N SER A 68 -8.87 -4.73 1.05
CA SER A 68 -7.52 -4.85 0.53
C SER A 68 -7.44 -4.65 -1.00
N ILE A 69 -8.06 -3.59 -1.52
CA ILE A 69 -8.08 -3.31 -2.97
C ILE A 69 -6.66 -2.91 -3.40
N ASN A 70 -6.09 -3.58 -4.41
CA ASN A 70 -4.67 -3.38 -4.80
C ASN A 70 -4.47 -2.08 -5.58
N THR A 71 -5.43 -1.68 -6.39
CA THR A 71 -5.29 -0.50 -7.25
C THR A 71 -5.30 0.82 -6.46
N VAL A 72 -5.92 0.85 -5.28
CA VAL A 72 -6.03 2.07 -4.45
C VAL A 72 -4.70 2.54 -3.86
N PRO A 73 -3.91 1.72 -3.13
CA PRO A 73 -2.61 2.16 -2.61
C PRO A 73 -1.63 2.55 -3.73
N VAL A 74 -1.72 1.89 -4.89
CA VAL A 74 -0.94 2.25 -6.08
C VAL A 74 -1.34 3.62 -6.61
N ARG A 75 -2.65 3.90 -6.69
CA ARG A 75 -3.16 5.20 -7.12
C ARG A 75 -2.78 6.32 -6.16
N LEU A 76 -2.91 6.09 -4.85
CA LEU A 76 -2.49 7.05 -3.81
C LEU A 76 -1.01 7.40 -3.94
N ALA A 77 -0.15 6.39 -4.06
CA ALA A 77 1.28 6.59 -4.21
C ALA A 77 1.65 7.31 -5.52
N LYS A 78 1.00 6.95 -6.64
CA LYS A 78 1.29 7.53 -7.95
C LYS A 78 0.81 8.98 -8.06
N ASP A 79 -0.42 9.25 -7.62
CA ASP A 79 -1.13 10.48 -7.96
C ASP A 79 -1.07 11.55 -6.85
N HIS A 80 -0.74 11.16 -5.60
CA HIS A 80 -0.86 12.05 -4.44
C HIS A 80 0.36 12.08 -3.51
N LEU A 81 1.02 10.95 -3.26
CA LEU A 81 2.00 10.84 -2.16
C LEU A 81 3.46 10.70 -2.62
N GLY A 82 3.70 9.97 -3.71
CA GLY A 82 5.03 9.44 -4.03
C GLY A 82 5.46 8.29 -3.10
N ILE A 83 6.62 7.70 -3.37
CA ILE A 83 7.15 6.55 -2.61
C ILE A 83 7.92 6.97 -1.36
N GLY A 84 8.61 8.12 -1.41
CA GLY A 84 9.43 8.62 -0.31
C GLY A 84 8.66 8.79 1.01
N PRO A 85 7.53 9.53 1.03
CA PRO A 85 6.75 9.70 2.25
C PRO A 85 6.20 8.38 2.82
N ILE A 86 5.80 7.44 1.96
CA ILE A 86 5.31 6.11 2.39
C ILE A 86 6.43 5.30 3.05
N LYS A 87 7.63 5.35 2.48
CA LYS A 87 8.82 4.71 3.06
C LYS A 87 9.14 5.31 4.43
N ALA A 88 9.19 6.64 4.51
CA ALA A 88 9.46 7.35 5.76
C ALA A 88 8.41 7.02 6.84
N MET A 89 7.13 6.90 6.46
CA MET A 89 6.06 6.47 7.36
C MET A 89 6.32 5.06 7.90
N ALA A 90 6.62 4.08 7.05
CA ALA A 90 6.91 2.72 7.49
C ALA A 90 8.13 2.66 8.45
N GLU A 91 9.21 3.38 8.12
CA GLU A 91 10.40 3.49 8.99
C GLU A 91 10.05 4.15 10.34
N SER A 92 9.26 5.23 10.33
CA SER A 92 8.83 5.91 11.57
C SER A 92 7.96 5.03 12.48
N MET A 93 7.25 4.06 11.90
CA MET A 93 6.44 3.09 12.64
C MET A 93 7.22 1.84 13.06
N GLY A 94 8.54 1.83 12.88
CA GLY A 94 9.44 0.79 13.40
C GLY A 94 9.76 -0.35 12.42
N VAL A 95 9.54 -0.16 11.11
CA VAL A 95 10.04 -1.12 10.11
C VAL A 95 11.56 -0.95 9.96
N GLU A 96 12.32 -1.90 10.52
CA GLU A 96 13.79 -1.88 10.51
C GLU A 96 14.40 -2.57 9.28
N SER A 97 13.64 -3.43 8.60
CA SER A 97 14.13 -4.13 7.40
C SER A 97 14.36 -3.14 6.26
N PRO A 98 15.41 -3.33 5.43
CA PRO A 98 15.63 -2.48 4.27
C PRO A 98 14.39 -2.39 3.38
N LEU A 99 13.89 -1.18 3.16
CA LEU A 99 12.79 -0.89 2.24
C LEU A 99 13.32 -0.34 0.92
N GLU A 100 13.07 -1.07 -0.16
CA GLU A 100 13.36 -0.60 -1.51
C GLU A 100 12.40 0.52 -1.91
N ALA A 101 12.93 1.65 -2.37
CA ALA A 101 12.13 2.80 -2.80
C ALA A 101 11.55 2.60 -4.22
N HIS A 102 11.02 1.41 -4.50
CA HIS A 102 10.41 1.07 -5.79
C HIS A 102 8.88 1.17 -5.73
N LYS A 103 8.25 1.47 -6.86
CA LYS A 103 6.78 1.68 -6.98
C LYS A 103 5.92 0.49 -6.53
N THR A 104 6.48 -0.73 -6.51
CA THR A 104 5.78 -1.95 -6.11
C THR A 104 5.67 -2.12 -4.59
N MET A 105 6.48 -1.41 -3.80
CA MET A 105 6.53 -1.50 -2.33
C MET A 105 5.15 -1.35 -1.68
N VAL A 106 4.27 -0.55 -2.28
CA VAL A 106 2.91 -0.28 -1.78
C VAL A 106 1.98 -1.51 -1.79
N LEU A 107 2.41 -2.62 -2.40
CA LEU A 107 1.73 -3.92 -2.39
C LEU A 107 2.43 -4.99 -1.54
N GLY A 108 3.57 -4.65 -0.91
CA GLY A 108 4.24 -5.43 0.14
C GLY A 108 5.56 -6.09 -0.20
#